data_AF-A0A3L7SAB8-F1
#
_entry.id   AF-A0A3L7SAB8-F1
#
_cell.length_a   1.000
_cell.length_b   1.000
_cell.length_c   1.000
_cell.angle_alpha   90.00
_cell.angle_beta   90.00
_cell.angle_gamma   90.00
#
_symmetry.space_group_name_H-M   'P 1'
#
loop_
_entity.id
_entity.type
_entity.pdbx_description
1 polymer ?
#
loop_
_entity_poly.entity_id
_entity_poly.type
_entity_poly.pdbx_seq_one_letter_code
_entity_poly.pdbx_strand_id
1 'polypeptide(L)'
;MDPTLLLLRWAHVLAAIVAMGGLVFARFALLPALSEVDAATRDRIHDAIRRRWLPWVIGAITLLLASGLANFLLFNARVRSEGWDGGGWMRATSYHALFGAKFLLALVAFYFASALVGRGAGTQWVRNDRAKWLSVTLGLTMAVVLLSGWMRQLHTGPNTPAGADDGVRMKTDRMTEEQAEGGHGQETEEADRSPAAEDREAAAAVGGGEEAAR
;
A
#
# COMPACT_ATOMS: atom_id res chain seq x y z
N MET A 1 3.97 8.83 -4.56
CA MET A 1 4.30 8.16 -3.28
C MET A 1 5.74 8.50 -2.91
N ASP A 2 6.08 8.54 -1.63
CA ASP A 2 7.48 8.67 -1.18
C ASP A 2 8.31 7.44 -1.64
N PRO A 3 9.43 7.64 -2.37
CA PRO A 3 10.28 6.52 -2.81
C PRO A 3 10.89 5.74 -1.64
N THR A 4 11.11 6.38 -0.49
CA THR A 4 11.66 5.76 0.73
C THR A 4 10.72 4.66 1.24
N LEU A 5 9.42 4.94 1.29
CA LEU A 5 8.39 3.95 1.65
C LEU A 5 8.31 2.79 0.65
N LEU A 6 8.55 3.04 -0.65
CA LEU A 6 8.57 2.00 -1.67
C LEU A 6 9.78 1.06 -1.50
N LEU A 7 10.98 1.63 -1.32
CA LEU A 7 12.22 0.89 -1.09
C LEU A 7 12.16 0.05 0.19
N LEU A 8 11.64 0.60 1.30
CA LEU A 8 11.45 -0.14 2.55
C LEU A 8 10.48 -1.32 2.37
N ARG A 9 9.41 -1.17 1.58
CA ARG A 9 8.46 -2.25 1.27
C ARG A 9 9.08 -3.33 0.39
N TRP A 10 9.87 -2.96 -0.63
CA TRP A 10 10.60 -3.92 -1.45
C TRP A 10 11.63 -4.69 -0.62
N ALA A 11 12.41 -4.02 0.23
CA ALA A 11 13.37 -4.66 1.13
C ALA A 11 12.70 -5.65 2.11
N HIS A 12 11.55 -5.29 2.67
CA HIS A 12 10.74 -6.19 3.52
C HIS A 12 10.26 -7.44 2.76
N VAL A 13 9.72 -7.26 1.54
CA VAL A 13 9.21 -8.36 0.72
C VAL A 13 10.34 -9.29 0.25
N LEU A 14 11.47 -8.74 -0.19
CA LEU A 14 12.64 -9.53 -0.59
C LEU A 14 13.21 -10.34 0.59
N ALA A 15 13.29 -9.74 1.79
CA ALA A 15 13.71 -10.46 2.99
C ALA A 15 12.74 -11.61 3.36
N ALA A 16 11.43 -11.41 3.20
CA ALA A 16 10.43 -12.46 3.39
C ALA A 16 10.58 -13.59 2.36
N ILE A 17 10.80 -13.26 1.08
CA ILE A 17 11.02 -14.23 0.01
C ILE A 17 12.27 -15.08 0.26
N VAL A 18 13.40 -14.46 0.63
CA VAL A 18 14.66 -15.19 0.93
C VAL A 18 14.48 -16.11 2.14
N ALA A 19 13.89 -15.62 3.23
CA ALA A 19 13.66 -16.42 4.43
C ALA A 19 12.70 -17.60 4.17
N MET A 20 11.55 -17.34 3.54
CA MET A 20 10.53 -18.35 3.28
C MET A 20 10.96 -19.35 2.20
N GLY A 21 11.59 -18.90 1.13
CA GLY A 21 12.17 -19.75 0.08
C GLY A 21 13.23 -20.71 0.65
N GLY A 22 14.07 -20.23 1.56
CA GLY A 22 15.02 -21.08 2.29
C GLY A 22 14.34 -22.15 3.15
N LEU A 23 13.22 -21.84 3.82
CA LEU A 23 12.43 -22.81 4.59
C LEU A 23 11.77 -23.86 3.67
N VAL A 24 11.20 -23.45 2.53
CA VAL A 24 10.60 -24.34 1.52
C VAL A 24 11.66 -25.28 0.93
N PHE A 25 12.79 -24.74 0.45
CA PHE A 25 13.90 -25.53 -0.07
C PHE A 25 14.43 -26.52 0.98
N ALA A 26 14.64 -26.06 2.21
CA ALA A 26 15.10 -26.93 3.30
C ALA A 26 14.12 -28.09 3.56
N ARG A 27 12.80 -27.85 3.45
CA ARG A 27 11.76 -28.83 3.81
C ARG A 27 11.49 -29.85 2.72
N PHE A 28 11.54 -29.45 1.45
CA PHE A 28 11.09 -30.28 0.32
C PHE A 28 12.20 -30.75 -0.61
N ALA A 29 13.39 -30.13 -0.58
CA ALA A 29 14.55 -30.59 -1.33
C ALA A 29 15.67 -31.10 -0.41
N LEU A 30 16.14 -30.27 0.53
CA LEU A 30 17.35 -30.57 1.31
C LEU A 30 17.16 -31.74 2.29
N LEU A 31 16.11 -31.72 3.12
CA LEU A 31 15.89 -32.81 4.09
C LEU A 31 15.60 -34.17 3.42
N PRO A 32 14.80 -34.27 2.34
CA PRO A 32 14.65 -35.52 1.58
C PRO A 32 15.98 -36.00 0.99
N ALA A 33 16.71 -35.17 0.24
CA ALA A 33 17.98 -35.59 -0.38
C ALA A 33 19.05 -36.01 0.64
N LEU A 34 19.04 -35.42 1.83
CA LEU A 34 19.93 -35.81 2.92
C LEU A 34 19.51 -37.11 3.64
N SER A 35 18.31 -37.63 3.41
CA SER A 35 17.84 -38.87 4.04
C SER A 35 18.55 -40.13 3.49
N GLU A 36 19.01 -40.06 2.24
CA GLU A 36 19.73 -41.12 1.51
C GLU A 36 21.24 -41.19 1.88
N VAL A 37 21.76 -40.16 2.54
CA VAL A 37 23.20 -39.98 2.82
C VAL A 37 23.54 -40.44 4.24
N ASP A 38 24.72 -41.06 4.45
CA ASP A 38 25.18 -41.50 5.77
C ASP A 38 25.19 -40.36 6.82
N ALA A 39 25.07 -40.70 8.10
CA ALA A 39 24.94 -39.73 9.18
C ALA A 39 26.15 -38.78 9.31
N ALA A 40 27.38 -39.26 9.13
CA ALA A 40 28.59 -38.45 9.28
C ALA A 40 28.79 -37.49 8.10
N THR A 41 28.38 -37.85 6.89
CA THR A 41 28.34 -36.94 5.73
C THR A 41 27.17 -35.96 5.83
N ARG A 42 25.99 -36.43 6.27
CA ARG A 42 24.79 -35.61 6.53
C ARG A 42 25.06 -34.48 7.51
N ASP A 43 25.72 -34.78 8.64
CA ASP A 43 26.08 -33.77 9.64
C ASP A 43 27.13 -32.79 9.11
N ARG A 44 28.16 -33.26 8.39
CA ARG A 44 29.15 -32.37 7.73
C ARG A 44 28.51 -31.40 6.74
N ILE A 45 27.53 -31.87 5.95
CA ILE A 45 26.77 -31.02 5.02
C ILE A 45 25.90 -30.02 5.79
N HIS A 46 25.16 -30.45 6.82
CA HIS A 46 24.38 -29.55 7.68
C HIS A 46 25.25 -28.47 8.34
N ASP A 47 26.46 -28.81 8.81
CA ASP A 47 27.41 -27.87 9.39
C ASP A 47 27.91 -26.83 8.38
N ALA A 48 28.27 -27.27 7.16
CA ALA A 48 28.73 -26.40 6.09
C ALA A 48 27.61 -25.46 5.59
N ILE A 49 26.38 -25.95 5.45
CA ILE A 49 25.22 -25.15 5.08
C ILE A 49 24.89 -24.15 6.19
N ARG A 50 24.83 -24.58 7.46
CA ARG A 50 24.55 -23.70 8.61
C ARG A 50 25.50 -22.51 8.68
N ARG A 51 26.82 -22.75 8.52
CA ARG A 51 27.85 -21.70 8.52
C ARG A 51 27.60 -20.62 7.45
N ARG A 52 27.15 -21.03 6.26
CA ARG A 52 26.87 -20.11 5.13
C ARG A 52 25.48 -19.46 5.23
N TRP A 53 24.49 -20.14 5.80
CA TRP A 53 23.10 -19.68 5.86
C TRP A 53 22.79 -18.79 7.08
N LEU A 54 23.52 -18.95 8.20
CA LEU A 54 23.30 -18.15 9.41
C LEU A 54 23.33 -16.62 9.19
N PRO A 55 24.27 -16.03 8.41
CA PRO A 55 24.25 -14.60 8.11
C PRO A 55 23.00 -14.16 7.33
N TRP A 56 22.50 -14.98 6.39
CA TRP A 56 21.28 -14.69 5.63
C TRP A 56 20.04 -14.72 6.53
N VAL A 57 19.96 -15.67 7.47
CA VAL A 57 18.86 -15.75 8.44
C VAL A 57 18.87 -14.54 9.37
N ILE A 58 20.03 -14.18 9.94
CA ILE A 58 20.15 -13.00 10.81
C ILE A 58 19.83 -11.73 10.01
N GLY A 59 20.38 -11.57 8.81
CA GLY A 59 20.13 -10.42 7.94
C GLY A 59 18.65 -10.27 7.56
N ALA A 60 18.00 -11.36 7.16
CA ALA A 60 16.57 -11.34 6.81
C ALA A 60 15.68 -11.04 8.02
N ILE A 61 15.95 -11.64 9.19
CA ILE A 61 15.20 -11.35 10.43
C ILE A 61 15.38 -9.88 10.84
N THR A 62 16.61 -9.38 10.88
CA THR A 62 16.90 -7.98 11.21
C THR A 62 16.22 -7.02 10.23
N LEU A 63 16.30 -7.30 8.92
CA LEU A 63 15.67 -6.46 7.90
C LEU A 63 14.15 -6.48 8.00
N LEU A 64 13.52 -7.64 8.23
CA LEU A 64 12.07 -7.78 8.44
C LEU A 64 11.59 -7.03 9.69
N LEU A 65 12.32 -7.11 10.80
CA LEU A 65 12.01 -6.39 12.03
C LEU A 65 12.16 -4.88 11.84
N ALA A 66 13.29 -4.40 11.31
CA ALA A 66 13.55 -2.98 11.12
C ALA A 66 12.58 -2.33 10.14
N SER A 67 12.38 -2.92 8.95
CA SER A 67 11.43 -2.39 7.95
C SER A 67 9.96 -2.55 8.39
N GLY A 68 9.63 -3.61 9.12
CA GLY A 68 8.30 -3.82 9.69
C GLY A 68 7.94 -2.76 10.74
N LEU A 69 8.87 -2.48 11.65
CA LEU A 69 8.74 -1.42 12.66
C LEU A 69 8.67 -0.03 12.01
N ALA A 70 9.55 0.27 11.04
CA ALA A 70 9.53 1.54 10.31
C ALA A 70 8.20 1.77 9.58
N ASN A 71 7.70 0.78 8.82
CA ASN A 71 6.42 0.88 8.14
C ASN A 71 5.24 1.00 9.13
N PHE A 72 5.29 0.36 10.30
CA PHE A 72 4.27 0.53 11.35
C PHE A 72 4.28 1.95 11.93
N LEU A 73 5.44 2.48 12.32
CA LEU A 73 5.57 3.82 12.89
C LEU A 73 5.15 4.91 11.90
N LEU A 74 5.58 4.81 10.63
CA LEU A 74 5.22 5.76 9.58
C LEU A 74 3.73 5.70 9.21
N PHE A 75 3.13 4.50 9.20
CA PHE A 75 1.68 4.36 9.01
C PHE A 75 0.88 4.96 10.17
N ASN A 76 1.28 4.69 11.42
CA ASN A 76 0.62 5.23 12.61
C ASN A 76 0.75 6.76 12.72
N ALA A 77 1.91 7.31 12.31
CA ALA A 77 2.10 8.76 12.18
C ALA A 77 1.16 9.37 11.14
N ARG A 78 1.03 8.76 9.95
CA ARG A 78 0.11 9.20 8.89
C ARG A 78 -1.35 9.18 9.33
N VAL A 79 -1.81 8.10 9.96
CA VAL A 79 -3.19 7.98 10.46
C VAL A 79 -3.51 9.05 11.51
N ARG A 80 -2.52 9.46 12.32
CA ARG A 80 -2.65 10.59 13.26
C ARG A 80 -2.71 11.94 12.54
N SER A 81 -1.86 12.18 11.53
CA SER A 81 -1.81 13.48 10.83
C SER A 81 -2.98 13.71 9.87
N GLU A 82 -3.50 12.65 9.25
CA GLU A 82 -4.64 12.71 8.33
C GLU A 82 -6.00 12.60 9.03
N GLY A 83 -6.02 12.48 10.37
CA GLY A 83 -7.23 12.59 11.18
C GLY A 83 -8.32 11.54 10.89
N TRP A 84 -7.95 10.31 10.49
CA TRP A 84 -8.90 9.27 10.06
C TRP A 84 -9.88 8.87 11.19
N ASP A 85 -11.01 9.57 11.26
CA ASP A 85 -12.19 9.30 12.11
C ASP A 85 -11.85 8.99 13.58
N GLY A 86 -10.89 9.72 14.17
CA GLY A 86 -10.43 9.50 15.55
C GLY A 86 -9.89 8.09 15.85
N GLY A 87 -9.58 7.28 14.83
CA GLY A 87 -9.24 5.87 14.96
C GLY A 87 -10.44 4.91 15.01
N GLY A 88 -11.67 5.40 14.76
CA GLY A 88 -12.90 4.58 14.66
C GLY A 88 -12.76 3.46 13.64
N TRP A 89 -12.23 3.78 12.45
CA TRP A 89 -11.88 2.79 11.41
C TRP A 89 -10.96 1.66 11.93
N MET A 90 -9.91 1.98 12.70
CA MET A 90 -9.00 0.95 13.24
C MET A 90 -9.70 -0.01 14.22
N ARG A 91 -10.69 0.47 14.99
CA ARG A 91 -11.53 -0.36 15.85
C ARG A 91 -12.48 -1.22 15.03
N ALA A 92 -13.25 -0.63 14.12
CA ALA A 92 -14.21 -1.35 13.27
C ALA A 92 -13.54 -2.46 12.44
N THR A 93 -12.35 -2.18 11.90
CA THR A 93 -11.53 -3.12 11.11
C THR A 93 -10.70 -4.09 11.98
N SER A 94 -10.65 -3.91 13.30
CA SER A 94 -9.76 -4.65 14.22
C SER A 94 -8.28 -4.68 13.79
N TYR A 95 -7.83 -3.68 13.02
CA TYR A 95 -6.55 -3.69 12.31
C TYR A 95 -5.36 -3.87 13.27
N HIS A 96 -5.42 -3.24 14.44
CA HIS A 96 -4.37 -3.31 15.46
C HIS A 96 -4.22 -4.73 16.05
N ALA A 97 -5.33 -5.45 16.25
CA ALA A 97 -5.30 -6.82 16.75
C ALA A 97 -4.72 -7.79 15.70
N LEU A 98 -5.13 -7.63 14.43
CA LEU A 98 -4.57 -8.41 13.31
C LEU A 98 -3.07 -8.13 13.11
N PHE A 99 -2.64 -6.86 13.24
CA PHE A 99 -1.22 -6.49 13.22
C PHE A 99 -0.44 -7.13 14.37
N GLY A 100 -0.96 -7.05 15.61
CA GLY A 100 -0.35 -7.64 16.79
C GLY A 100 -0.21 -9.16 16.68
N ALA A 101 -1.26 -9.85 16.21
CA ALA A 101 -1.23 -11.29 15.94
C ALA A 101 -0.19 -11.65 14.86
N LYS A 102 -0.15 -10.91 13.75
CA LYS A 102 0.87 -11.07 12.71
C LYS A 102 2.28 -10.91 13.28
N PHE A 103 2.51 -9.87 14.07
CA PHE A 103 3.83 -9.56 14.65
C PHE A 103 4.28 -10.65 15.62
N LEU A 104 3.39 -11.12 16.51
CA LEU A 104 3.69 -12.22 17.44
C LEU A 104 3.99 -13.54 16.71
N LEU A 105 3.19 -13.90 15.69
CA LEU A 105 3.47 -15.07 14.84
C LEU A 105 4.83 -14.96 14.12
N ALA A 106 5.20 -13.76 13.66
CA ALA A 106 6.50 -13.52 13.04
C ALA A 106 7.65 -13.69 14.04
N LEU A 107 7.53 -13.18 15.28
CA LEU A 107 8.53 -13.40 16.34
C LEU A 107 8.71 -14.89 16.66
N VAL A 108 7.62 -15.66 16.76
CA VAL A 108 7.69 -17.11 16.99
C VAL A 108 8.36 -17.83 15.80
N ALA A 109 8.05 -17.44 14.55
CA ALA A 109 8.71 -17.97 13.36
C ALA A 109 10.23 -17.64 13.35
N PHE A 110 10.61 -16.41 13.70
CA PHE A 110 12.01 -15.99 13.77
C PHE A 110 12.78 -16.71 14.89
N TYR A 111 12.13 -16.99 16.02
CA TYR A 111 12.69 -17.82 17.09
C TYR A 111 13.00 -19.24 16.58
N PHE A 112 12.04 -19.91 15.94
CA PHE A 112 12.27 -21.27 15.43
C PHE A 112 13.26 -21.32 14.26
N ALA A 113 13.25 -20.35 13.34
CA ALA A 113 14.27 -20.22 12.29
C ALA A 113 15.68 -20.07 12.89
N SER A 114 15.83 -19.24 13.93
CA SER A 114 17.09 -19.07 14.67
C SER A 114 17.50 -20.33 15.44
N ALA A 115 16.53 -21.09 15.98
CA ALA A 115 16.79 -22.34 16.69
C ALA A 115 17.23 -23.48 15.75
N LEU A 116 16.64 -23.59 14.55
CA LEU A 116 17.01 -24.57 13.51
C LEU A 116 18.45 -24.40 13.01
N VAL A 117 18.90 -23.14 12.90
CA VAL A 117 20.22 -22.73 12.38
C VAL A 117 21.22 -22.40 13.52
N GLY A 118 20.78 -22.45 14.77
CA GLY A 118 21.59 -22.20 15.96
C GLY A 118 22.49 -23.38 16.38
N ARG A 119 23.31 -23.14 17.41
CA ARG A 119 24.22 -24.13 18.04
C ARG A 119 24.05 -24.29 19.55
N GLY A 120 23.16 -23.54 20.19
CA GLY A 120 23.00 -23.54 21.65
C GLY A 120 22.29 -24.79 22.18
N ALA A 121 22.73 -25.31 23.33
CA ALA A 121 22.19 -26.53 23.92
C ALA A 121 20.67 -26.47 24.15
N GLY A 122 20.16 -25.35 24.69
CA GLY A 122 18.74 -25.11 24.95
C GLY A 122 17.80 -25.09 23.73
N THR A 123 18.33 -25.21 22.51
CA THR A 123 17.56 -25.38 21.26
C THR A 123 17.89 -26.65 20.49
N GLN A 124 18.61 -27.62 21.09
CA GLN A 124 18.90 -28.91 20.42
C GLN A 124 17.62 -29.70 20.11
N TRP A 125 16.58 -29.65 20.95
CA TRP A 125 15.30 -30.33 20.69
C TRP A 125 14.65 -29.92 19.35
N VAL A 126 14.82 -28.65 18.94
CA VAL A 126 14.38 -28.15 17.62
C VAL A 126 15.18 -28.80 16.47
N ARG A 127 16.44 -29.16 16.73
CA ARG A 127 17.40 -29.73 15.79
C ARG A 127 17.51 -31.26 15.84
N ASN A 128 16.84 -31.90 16.79
CA ASN A 128 16.58 -33.34 16.78
C ASN A 128 15.42 -33.61 15.80
N ASP A 129 14.26 -33.00 16.03
CA ASP A 129 13.06 -33.15 15.20
C ASP A 129 13.01 -32.16 14.01
N ARG A 130 14.11 -31.99 13.25
CA ARG A 130 14.24 -30.92 12.22
C ARG A 130 13.05 -30.84 11.27
N ALA A 131 12.59 -31.97 10.74
CA ALA A 131 11.48 -32.02 9.78
C ALA A 131 10.16 -31.46 10.36
N LYS A 132 9.87 -31.76 11.64
CA LYS A 132 8.70 -31.25 12.37
C LYS A 132 8.80 -29.74 12.57
N TRP A 133 9.89 -29.27 13.19
CA TRP A 133 10.03 -27.85 13.52
C TRP A 133 10.21 -26.95 12.31
N LEU A 134 10.83 -27.44 11.24
CA LEU A 134 10.87 -26.74 9.96
C LEU A 134 9.49 -26.64 9.31
N SER A 135 8.65 -27.67 9.42
CA SER A 135 7.24 -27.62 8.97
C SER A 135 6.42 -26.61 9.78
N VAL A 136 6.58 -26.59 11.11
CA VAL A 136 5.94 -25.60 11.99
C VAL A 136 6.39 -24.18 11.65
N THR A 137 7.70 -23.97 11.47
CA THR A 137 8.26 -22.65 11.09
C THR A 137 7.69 -22.18 9.77
N LEU A 138 7.68 -23.04 8.74
CA LEU A 138 7.11 -22.73 7.43
C LEU A 138 5.61 -22.42 7.50
N GLY A 139 4.84 -23.17 8.30
CA GLY A 139 3.42 -22.90 8.54
C GLY A 139 3.17 -21.53 9.19
N LEU A 140 3.98 -21.17 10.20
CA LEU A 140 3.92 -19.85 10.84
C LEU A 140 4.28 -18.73 9.86
N THR A 141 5.35 -18.89 9.06
CA THR A 141 5.74 -17.90 8.04
C THR A 141 4.66 -17.75 6.96
N MET A 142 4.05 -18.85 6.51
CA MET A 142 2.91 -18.84 5.59
C MET A 142 1.71 -18.09 6.19
N ALA A 143 1.34 -18.36 7.45
CA ALA A 143 0.26 -17.66 8.13
C ALA A 143 0.50 -16.13 8.23
N VAL A 144 1.74 -15.71 8.51
CA VAL A 144 2.15 -14.30 8.50
C VAL A 144 1.99 -13.66 7.11
N VAL A 145 2.29 -14.38 6.03
CA VAL A 145 2.10 -13.90 4.64
C VAL A 145 0.62 -13.81 4.28
N LEU A 146 -0.18 -14.85 4.58
CA LEU A 146 -1.63 -14.87 4.31
C LEU A 146 -2.36 -13.75 5.08
N LEU A 147 -2.04 -13.57 6.36
CA LEU A 147 -2.57 -12.48 7.18
C LEU A 147 -2.14 -11.10 6.66
N SER A 148 -0.93 -10.98 6.09
CA SER A 148 -0.50 -9.75 5.39
C SER A 148 -1.29 -9.47 4.11
N GLY A 149 -1.71 -10.52 3.40
CA GLY A 149 -2.59 -10.42 2.23
C GLY A 149 -4.00 -9.96 2.63
N TRP A 150 -4.59 -10.61 3.63
CA TRP A 150 -5.89 -10.23 4.20
C TRP A 150 -5.89 -8.77 4.67
N MET A 151 -4.91 -8.36 5.48
CA MET A 151 -4.81 -6.99 6.01
C MET A 151 -4.65 -5.91 4.93
N ARG A 152 -4.30 -6.28 3.69
CA ARG A 152 -4.25 -5.36 2.54
C ARG A 152 -5.60 -5.15 1.85
N GLN A 153 -6.54 -6.07 2.01
CA GLN A 153 -7.91 -5.97 1.48
C GLN A 153 -8.84 -5.13 2.37
N LEU A 154 -8.41 -4.88 3.62
CA LEU A 154 -9.11 -4.02 4.57
C LEU A 154 -8.93 -2.56 4.15
N HIS A 155 -9.90 -2.05 3.38
CA HIS A 155 -9.91 -0.72 2.75
C HIS A 155 -9.47 0.39 3.71
N THR A 156 -8.35 1.05 3.40
CA THR A 156 -7.77 2.11 4.22
C THR A 156 -8.48 3.44 4.00
N GLY A 157 -9.43 3.74 4.89
CA GLY A 157 -10.26 4.95 4.84
C GLY A 157 -11.44 4.85 3.86
N PRO A 158 -12.36 5.84 3.87
CA PRO A 158 -13.33 6.00 2.81
C PRO A 158 -12.63 6.24 1.46
N ASN A 159 -13.20 5.75 0.37
CA ASN A 159 -12.92 6.33 -0.94
C ASN A 159 -13.49 7.75 -0.92
N THR A 160 -12.67 8.76 -0.62
CA THR A 160 -13.02 10.15 -0.95
C THR A 160 -13.32 10.18 -2.44
N PRO A 161 -14.54 10.56 -2.87
CA PRO A 161 -14.78 10.76 -4.29
C PRO A 161 -13.76 11.79 -4.78
N ALA A 162 -13.11 11.51 -5.90
CA ALA A 162 -12.15 12.44 -6.49
C ALA A 162 -12.81 13.82 -6.57
N GLY A 163 -12.13 14.85 -6.07
CA GLY A 163 -12.66 16.21 -6.12
C GLY A 163 -12.98 16.59 -7.58
N ALA A 164 -13.91 17.52 -7.79
CA ALA A 164 -14.37 17.88 -9.14
C ALA A 164 -13.25 18.43 -10.07
N ASP A 165 -12.08 18.71 -9.49
CA ASP A 165 -10.85 19.21 -10.12
C ASP A 165 -9.70 18.18 -10.13
N ASP A 166 -9.83 17.05 -9.42
CA ASP A 166 -8.77 16.03 -9.23
C ASP A 166 -8.68 15.03 -10.40
N GLY A 167 -9.62 15.14 -11.36
CA GLY A 167 -9.60 14.45 -12.64
C GLY A 167 -9.24 15.41 -13.78
N VAL A 168 -8.20 15.09 -14.55
CA VAL A 168 -7.94 15.76 -15.83
C VAL A 168 -9.17 15.62 -16.72
N ARG A 169 -9.90 16.72 -16.92
CA ARG A 169 -11.00 16.75 -17.89
C ARG A 169 -10.41 16.57 -19.28
N MET A 170 -10.48 15.34 -19.79
CA MET A 170 -10.35 15.07 -21.22
C MET A 170 -11.35 15.97 -21.93
N LYS A 171 -10.84 17.02 -22.59
CA LYS A 171 -11.62 17.81 -23.52
C LYS A 171 -11.99 16.87 -24.66
N THR A 172 -13.23 16.36 -24.64
CA THR A 172 -13.85 15.83 -25.84
C THR A 172 -14.14 17.04 -26.73
N ASP A 173 -13.12 17.50 -27.45
CA ASP A 173 -13.28 18.43 -28.56
C ASP A 173 -14.07 17.65 -29.64
N ARG A 174 -15.40 17.68 -29.51
CA ARG A 174 -16.29 17.53 -30.65
C ARG A 174 -15.92 18.65 -31.61
N MET A 175 -15.15 18.32 -32.63
CA MET A 175 -15.11 19.12 -33.85
C MET A 175 -16.53 19.11 -34.39
N THR A 176 -17.25 20.22 -34.21
CA THR A 176 -18.52 20.43 -34.91
C THR A 176 -18.21 20.56 -36.39
N GLU A 177 -18.79 19.70 -37.21
CA GLU A 177 -18.62 19.70 -38.67
C GLU A 177 -19.39 20.88 -39.30
N GLU A 178 -18.87 22.10 -39.13
CA GLU A 178 -19.53 23.35 -39.57
C GLU A 178 -18.54 24.36 -40.20
N GLN A 179 -17.38 23.88 -40.65
CA GLN A 179 -16.43 24.63 -41.49
C GLN A 179 -15.91 23.76 -42.65
N ALA A 180 -16.84 23.18 -43.41
CA ALA A 180 -16.54 22.25 -44.50
C ALA A 180 -17.33 22.52 -45.79
N GLU A 181 -17.86 23.73 -46.01
CA GLU A 181 -18.27 24.16 -47.36
C GLU A 181 -18.09 25.67 -47.56
N GLY A 182 -17.24 26.04 -48.52
CA GLY A 182 -16.78 27.40 -48.72
C GLY A 182 -16.83 27.85 -50.19
N GLY A 183 -17.96 28.44 -50.59
CA GLY A 183 -18.01 29.51 -51.60
C GLY A 183 -18.48 29.17 -53.02
N HIS A 184 -19.64 29.73 -53.39
CA HIS A 184 -19.92 30.12 -54.78
C HIS A 184 -21.00 31.22 -54.88
N GLY A 185 -20.81 32.19 -55.78
CA GLY A 185 -21.91 32.86 -56.51
C GLY A 185 -22.56 34.15 -55.96
N GLN A 186 -22.09 35.31 -56.47
CA GLN A 186 -22.86 36.48 -56.97
C GLN A 186 -23.87 37.29 -56.10
N GLU A 187 -23.72 38.63 -56.18
CA GLU A 187 -24.67 39.67 -56.67
C GLU A 187 -26.19 39.35 -56.66
N THR A 188 -27.13 40.24 -56.30
CA THR A 188 -27.19 41.73 -56.14
C THR A 188 -27.71 42.11 -54.71
N GLU A 189 -28.34 43.25 -54.31
CA GLU A 189 -28.87 44.48 -54.96
C GLU A 189 -28.86 45.71 -54.00
N GLU A 190 -29.93 46.53 -53.93
CA GLU A 190 -29.97 47.90 -53.34
C GLU A 190 -31.24 48.19 -52.49
N ALA A 191 -31.31 49.39 -51.88
CA ALA A 191 -32.48 50.08 -51.27
C ALA A 191 -32.96 49.66 -49.85
N ASP A 192 -33.52 50.54 -48.99
CA ASP A 192 -33.48 52.02 -48.86
C ASP A 192 -34.03 52.47 -47.48
N ARG A 193 -33.67 53.70 -47.06
CA ARG A 193 -34.35 54.65 -46.16
C ARG A 193 -34.20 54.58 -44.63
N SER A 194 -33.57 55.66 -44.13
CA SER A 194 -33.54 56.19 -42.73
C SER A 194 -34.80 57.06 -42.44
N PRO A 195 -34.98 57.84 -41.33
CA PRO A 195 -33.99 58.48 -40.43
C PRO A 195 -34.31 58.44 -38.91
N ALA A 196 -33.65 59.31 -38.13
CA ALA A 196 -33.66 59.40 -36.66
C ALA A 196 -34.44 60.64 -36.10
N ALA A 197 -34.03 61.17 -34.94
CA ALA A 197 -34.58 62.30 -34.15
C ALA A 197 -35.76 61.93 -33.21
N GLU A 198 -36.01 62.56 -32.05
CA GLU A 198 -35.27 63.63 -31.32
C GLU A 198 -35.63 63.65 -29.80
N ASP A 199 -35.03 64.55 -29.03
CA ASP A 199 -35.16 64.68 -27.56
C ASP A 199 -36.57 65.06 -27.04
N ARG A 200 -36.84 64.77 -25.75
CA ARG A 200 -37.29 65.82 -24.80
C ARG A 200 -37.27 65.50 -23.29
N GLU A 201 -36.84 66.54 -22.59
CA GLU A 201 -36.61 66.81 -21.17
C GLU A 201 -37.89 67.01 -20.31
N ALA A 202 -37.70 67.23 -18.99
CA ALA A 202 -38.61 67.69 -17.90
C ALA A 202 -39.01 66.58 -16.88
N ALA A 203 -38.56 66.59 -15.61
CA ALA A 203 -38.86 67.48 -14.47
C ALA A 203 -40.20 67.15 -13.75
N ALA A 204 -40.39 67.24 -12.42
CA ALA A 204 -39.58 67.69 -11.25
C ALA A 204 -40.00 66.85 -10.00
N ALA A 205 -39.13 66.46 -9.03
CA ALA A 205 -38.58 67.19 -7.87
C ALA A 205 -39.51 67.34 -6.61
N VAL A 206 -38.91 67.20 -5.40
CA VAL A 206 -39.49 67.40 -4.04
C VAL A 206 -40.58 66.37 -3.61
N GLY A 207 -40.69 65.86 -2.38
CA GLY A 207 -39.93 65.88 -1.10
C GLY A 207 -40.42 64.69 -0.24
N GLY A 208 -39.93 64.32 0.95
CA GLY A 208 -39.22 65.06 2.00
C GLY A 208 -40.10 65.11 3.27
N GLY A 209 -39.93 64.17 4.22
CA GLY A 209 -40.68 64.14 5.49
C GLY A 209 -40.46 62.85 6.31
N GLU A 210 -40.30 63.00 7.63
CA GLU A 210 -40.14 61.92 8.63
C GLU A 210 -41.42 61.74 9.48
N GLU A 211 -41.33 60.95 10.56
CA GLU A 211 -42.32 60.73 11.64
C GLU A 211 -43.57 59.88 11.30
N ALA A 212 -44.18 59.14 12.23
CA ALA A 212 -43.68 58.54 13.49
C ALA A 212 -44.65 57.43 14.00
N ALA A 213 -44.11 56.52 14.80
CA ALA A 213 -44.76 55.67 15.82
C ALA A 213 -46.26 55.31 15.71
N ARG A 214 -46.54 54.01 15.54
CA ARG A 214 -47.26 53.19 16.53
C ARG A 214 -47.08 51.69 16.30
#